data_AF-A0A1Y4N9F2-F1
#
_entry.id   AF-A0A1Y4N9F2-F1
#
_cell.length_a   1.000
_cell.length_b   1.000
_cell.length_c   1.000
_cell.angle_alpha   90.00
_cell.angle_beta   90.00
_cell.angle_gamma   90.00
#
_symmetry.space_group_name_H-M   'P 1'
#
loop_
_entity.id
_entity.type
_entity.pdbx_description
1 polymer ?
#
loop_
_entity_poly.entity_id
_entity_poly.type
_entity_poly.pdbx_seq_one_letter_code
_entity_poly.pdbx_strand_id
1 'polypeptide(L)'
;MSEFTHAKKRFAKYVANYDTNIGAIKLKIVHSYKVVNNMQYLCQKLNLNQEDSQIALIIALLHDIGRFEQYRIYQSFEDYRTIDHAMFSSKLLFEQGLIKEFVTTRKYDRLIKVAIEQHNKYQVTGNFNERELLFIYLIRDSDKLDNFRVKETETLETLLNVSKEQLELEKISDVVYEQYLNCQLIYSPSRQTNLDKWLSYIAFIFDLHFDVSKKYIKENNYINRLFDRITPVDELTAKKYQELKQLSLKYIEE
;
A
#
# COMPACT_ATOMS: atom_id res chain seq x y z
N MET A 1 -23.58 14.95 -10.82
CA MET A 1 -22.39 14.07 -10.91
C MET A 1 -21.73 14.08 -9.54
N SER A 2 -21.41 12.94 -8.93
CA SER A 2 -20.74 12.92 -7.62
C SER A 2 -19.33 13.51 -7.70
N GLU A 3 -18.81 14.02 -6.57
CA GLU A 3 -17.43 14.53 -6.48
C GLU A 3 -16.43 13.46 -6.92
N PHE A 4 -16.63 12.20 -6.49
CA PHE A 4 -15.78 11.10 -6.93
C PHE A 4 -15.84 10.85 -8.44
N THR A 5 -17.01 10.94 -9.08
CA THR A 5 -17.09 10.80 -10.55
C THR A 5 -16.35 11.92 -11.26
N HIS A 6 -16.39 13.14 -10.72
CA HIS A 6 -15.59 14.26 -11.21
C HIS A 6 -14.09 13.96 -11.08
N ALA A 7 -13.63 13.63 -9.86
CA ALA A 7 -12.23 13.30 -9.58
C ALA A 7 -11.72 12.16 -10.48
N LYS A 8 -12.52 11.10 -10.69
CA LYS A 8 -12.18 9.97 -11.57
C LYS A 8 -11.95 10.40 -13.03
N LYS A 9 -12.79 11.27 -13.56
CA LYS A 9 -12.61 11.83 -14.92
C LYS A 9 -11.35 12.69 -15.01
N ARG A 10 -11.05 13.46 -13.97
CA ARG A 10 -9.87 14.34 -13.92
C ARG A 10 -8.58 13.54 -13.76
N PHE A 11 -8.61 12.47 -12.99
CA PHE A 11 -7.50 11.53 -12.85
C PHE A 11 -7.17 10.84 -14.17
N ALA A 12 -8.18 10.38 -14.92
CA ALA A 12 -7.98 9.80 -16.25
C ALA A 12 -7.28 10.79 -17.21
N LYS A 13 -7.63 12.08 -17.15
CA LYS A 13 -6.95 13.13 -17.93
C LYS A 13 -5.51 13.39 -17.44
N TYR A 14 -5.29 13.35 -16.13
CA TYR A 14 -3.97 13.53 -15.53
C TYR A 14 -3.00 12.42 -15.97
N VAL A 15 -3.40 11.15 -15.85
CA VAL A 15 -2.54 10.01 -16.20
C VAL A 15 -2.32 9.87 -17.71
N ALA A 16 -3.18 10.46 -18.54
CA ALA A 16 -3.00 10.49 -20.00
C ALA A 16 -1.78 11.33 -20.45
N ASN A 17 -1.20 12.14 -19.55
CA ASN A 17 0.04 12.88 -19.83
C ASN A 17 1.30 12.01 -19.66
N TYR A 18 1.16 10.74 -19.27
CA TYR A 18 2.27 9.81 -19.03
C TYR A 18 2.22 8.65 -20.03
N ASP A 19 3.40 8.11 -20.36
CA ASP A 19 3.48 6.98 -21.28
C ASP A 19 2.99 5.68 -20.60
N THR A 20 1.78 5.26 -20.96
CA THR A 20 1.14 4.05 -20.43
C THR A 20 1.74 2.75 -20.97
N ASN A 21 2.67 2.82 -21.93
CA ASN A 21 3.43 1.64 -22.38
C ASN A 21 4.54 1.28 -21.40
N ILE A 22 4.95 2.22 -20.55
CA ILE A 22 5.90 1.97 -19.47
C ILE A 22 5.21 1.11 -18.39
N GLY A 23 5.73 -0.10 -18.16
CA GLY A 23 5.15 -1.06 -17.22
C GLY A 23 4.96 -0.49 -15.81
N ALA A 24 5.92 0.29 -15.32
CA ALA A 24 5.86 0.97 -14.01
C ALA A 24 4.68 1.96 -13.91
N ILE A 25 4.46 2.77 -14.95
CA ILE A 25 3.34 3.72 -15.03
C ILE A 25 2.01 2.96 -15.11
N LYS A 26 1.93 1.96 -15.99
CA LYS A 26 0.74 1.11 -16.13
C LYS A 26 0.36 0.44 -14.81
N LEU A 27 1.34 -0.12 -14.09
CA LEU A 27 1.13 -0.74 -12.79
C LEU A 27 0.58 0.26 -11.77
N LYS A 28 1.08 1.51 -11.76
CA LYS A 28 0.54 2.56 -10.87
C LYS A 28 -0.88 2.97 -11.22
N ILE A 29 -1.23 3.08 -12.50
CA ILE A 29 -2.62 3.34 -12.90
C ILE A 29 -3.55 2.22 -12.42
N VAL A 30 -3.17 0.97 -12.66
CA VAL A 30 -3.95 -0.20 -12.22
C VAL A 30 -4.08 -0.22 -10.70
N HIS A 31 -2.98 0.04 -9.99
CA HIS A 31 -2.94 0.12 -8.54
C HIS A 31 -3.91 1.18 -8.00
N SER A 32 -3.86 2.43 -8.48
CA SER A 32 -4.79 3.48 -8.02
C SER A 32 -6.25 3.08 -8.16
N TYR A 33 -6.65 2.44 -9.26
CA TYR A 33 -8.03 1.96 -9.43
C TYR A 33 -8.37 0.74 -8.58
N LYS A 34 -7.40 -0.14 -8.30
CA LYS A 34 -7.64 -1.28 -7.40
C LYS A 34 -7.74 -0.85 -5.94
N VAL A 35 -6.94 0.12 -5.49
CA VAL A 35 -7.08 0.76 -4.18
C VAL A 35 -8.45 1.43 -4.04
N VAL A 36 -8.95 2.09 -5.08
CA VAL A 36 -10.33 2.59 -5.13
C VAL A 36 -11.35 1.46 -4.94
N ASN A 37 -11.21 0.32 -5.61
CA ASN A 37 -12.14 -0.81 -5.45
C ASN A 37 -12.09 -1.40 -4.03
N ASN A 38 -10.89 -1.53 -3.45
CA ASN A 38 -10.73 -1.96 -2.06
C ASN A 38 -11.37 -0.96 -1.10
N MET A 39 -11.20 0.34 -1.34
CA MET A 39 -11.86 1.38 -0.58
C MET A 39 -13.38 1.29 -0.67
N GLN A 40 -13.95 1.04 -1.87
CA GLN A 40 -15.40 0.82 -2.02
C GLN A 40 -15.89 -0.35 -1.17
N TYR A 41 -15.15 -1.46 -1.17
CA TYR A 41 -15.45 -2.63 -0.35
C TYR A 41 -15.42 -2.28 1.15
N LEU A 42 -14.39 -1.58 1.62
CA LEU A 42 -14.28 -1.16 3.02
C LEU A 42 -15.43 -0.21 3.41
N CYS A 43 -15.72 0.81 2.59
CA CYS A 43 -16.83 1.73 2.85
C CYS A 43 -18.18 1.01 2.98
N GLN A 44 -18.44 0.02 2.11
CA GLN A 44 -19.66 -0.78 2.17
C GLN A 44 -19.72 -1.63 3.44
N LYS A 45 -18.63 -2.32 3.79
CA LYS A 45 -18.61 -3.24 4.94
C LYS A 45 -18.64 -2.52 6.28
N LEU A 46 -18.07 -1.33 6.34
CA LEU A 46 -18.09 -0.46 7.52
C LEU A 46 -19.34 0.41 7.59
N ASN A 47 -20.27 0.29 6.64
CA ASN A 47 -21.51 1.07 6.54
C ASN A 47 -21.28 2.59 6.61
N LEU A 48 -20.22 3.09 5.95
CA LEU A 48 -19.94 4.52 5.89
C LEU A 48 -21.08 5.25 5.16
N ASN A 49 -21.40 6.45 5.63
CA ASN A 49 -22.38 7.29 4.95
C ASN A 49 -21.88 7.71 3.56
N GLN A 50 -22.79 8.26 2.75
CA GLN A 50 -22.49 8.62 1.37
C GLN A 50 -21.43 9.74 1.25
N GLU A 51 -21.40 10.70 2.18
CA GLU A 51 -20.43 11.79 2.19
C GLU A 51 -19.02 11.24 2.41
N ASP A 52 -18.83 10.47 3.49
CA ASP A 52 -17.54 9.89 3.83
C ASP A 52 -17.06 8.88 2.79
N SER A 53 -17.97 8.07 2.25
CA SER A 53 -17.64 7.15 1.16
C SER A 53 -17.10 7.90 -0.06
N GLN A 54 -17.71 9.03 -0.45
CA GLN A 54 -17.19 9.80 -1.59
C GLN A 54 -15.78 10.37 -1.33
N ILE A 55 -15.53 10.88 -0.12
CA ILE A 55 -14.22 11.42 0.24
C ILE A 55 -13.17 10.30 0.28
N ALA A 56 -13.51 9.13 0.82
CA ALA A 56 -12.62 7.99 0.93
C ALA A 56 -12.16 7.51 -0.45
N LEU A 57 -13.07 7.46 -1.42
CA LEU A 57 -12.77 7.10 -2.79
C LEU A 57 -11.89 8.13 -3.51
N ILE A 58 -12.04 9.42 -3.19
CA ILE A 58 -11.16 10.47 -3.71
C ILE A 58 -9.75 10.31 -3.14
N ILE A 59 -9.63 10.07 -1.83
CA ILE A 59 -8.33 9.81 -1.18
C ILE A 59 -7.66 8.58 -1.81
N ALA A 60 -8.40 7.48 -1.95
CA ALA A 60 -7.91 6.26 -2.60
C ALA A 60 -7.42 6.50 -4.04
N LEU A 61 -8.11 7.35 -4.81
CA LEU A 61 -7.71 7.67 -6.18
C LEU A 61 -6.44 8.53 -6.23
N LEU A 62 -6.25 9.42 -5.25
CA LEU A 62 -5.23 10.47 -5.29
C LEU A 62 -3.99 10.22 -4.41
N HIS A 63 -4.01 9.20 -3.53
CA HIS A 63 -2.93 8.97 -2.55
C HIS A 63 -1.53 8.89 -3.18
N ASP A 64 -1.44 8.25 -4.34
CA ASP A 64 -0.21 7.98 -5.07
C ASP A 64 0.00 8.91 -6.27
N ILE A 65 -0.73 10.03 -6.38
CA ILE A 65 -0.64 10.92 -7.56
C ILE A 65 0.78 11.47 -7.80
N GLY A 66 1.57 11.60 -6.73
CA GLY A 66 2.98 11.98 -6.78
C GLY A 66 3.89 10.93 -7.41
N ARG A 67 3.50 9.64 -7.46
CA ARG A 67 4.29 8.57 -8.09
C ARG A 67 4.55 8.85 -9.57
N PHE A 68 3.57 9.41 -10.27
CA PHE A 68 3.71 9.68 -11.70
C PHE A 68 4.80 10.73 -11.97
N GLU A 69 4.81 11.82 -11.20
CA GLU A 69 5.85 12.85 -11.26
C GLU A 69 7.19 12.33 -10.74
N GLN A 70 7.20 11.51 -9.68
CA GLN A 70 8.41 10.88 -9.14
C GLN A 70 9.09 10.04 -10.22
N TYR A 71 8.32 9.21 -10.93
CA TYR A 71 8.87 8.41 -12.02
C TYR A 71 9.33 9.27 -13.20
N ARG A 72 8.58 10.31 -13.57
CA ARG A 72 8.99 11.24 -14.65
C ARG A 72 10.35 11.89 -14.37
N ILE A 73 10.63 12.23 -13.11
CA ILE A 73 11.85 12.92 -12.69
C ILE A 73 13.00 11.95 -12.42
N TYR A 74 12.75 10.84 -11.73
CA TYR A 74 13.79 9.95 -11.20
C TYR A 74 13.82 8.56 -11.84
N GLN A 75 12.83 8.22 -12.67
CA GLN A 75 12.64 6.87 -13.24
C GLN A 75 12.63 5.75 -12.19
N SER A 76 12.20 6.06 -10.96
CA SER A 76 12.22 5.15 -9.82
C SER A 76 11.06 5.43 -8.87
N PHE A 77 10.60 4.40 -8.17
CA PHE A 77 9.64 4.49 -7.06
C PHE A 77 10.32 4.27 -5.69
N GLU A 78 11.65 4.25 -5.64
CA GLU A 78 12.38 4.08 -4.39
C GLU A 78 12.47 5.39 -3.61
N ASP A 79 11.56 5.59 -2.65
CA ASP A 79 11.48 6.83 -1.88
C ASP A 79 12.78 7.20 -1.17
N TYR A 80 13.47 6.23 -0.57
CA TYR A 80 14.71 6.46 0.17
C TYR A 80 15.86 6.96 -0.71
N ARG A 81 15.79 6.76 -2.03
CA ARG A 81 16.76 7.29 -3.00
C ARG A 81 16.27 8.58 -3.68
N THR A 82 14.99 8.91 -3.55
CA THR A 82 14.34 9.95 -4.35
C THR A 82 13.58 10.92 -3.46
N ILE A 83 12.28 10.72 -3.28
CA ILE A 83 11.38 11.57 -2.50
C ILE A 83 10.29 10.73 -1.83
N ASP A 84 9.85 11.15 -0.65
CA ASP A 84 8.65 10.60 0.00
C ASP A 84 7.42 10.87 -0.87
N HIS A 85 6.88 9.82 -1.49
CA HIS A 85 5.79 9.93 -2.46
C HIS A 85 4.49 10.47 -1.84
N ALA A 86 4.19 10.17 -0.58
CA ALA A 86 3.00 10.66 0.10
C ALA A 86 3.08 12.17 0.32
N MET A 87 4.23 12.64 0.78
CA MET A 87 4.50 14.07 0.91
C MET A 87 4.52 14.76 -0.46
N PHE A 88 5.03 14.08 -1.49
CA PHE A 88 5.03 14.64 -2.84
C PHE A 88 3.62 14.74 -3.43
N SER A 89 2.77 13.72 -3.26
CA SER A 89 1.34 13.77 -3.58
C SER A 89 0.67 14.94 -2.87
N SER A 90 0.90 15.11 -1.57
CA SER A 90 0.35 16.22 -0.79
C SER A 90 0.79 17.59 -1.33
N LYS A 91 2.08 17.75 -1.63
CA LYS A 91 2.64 18.97 -2.22
C LYS A 91 1.98 19.33 -3.55
N LEU A 92 1.86 18.37 -4.48
CA LEU A 92 1.21 18.60 -5.77
C LEU A 92 -0.26 19.03 -5.56
N LEU A 93 -0.99 18.30 -4.72
CA LEU A 93 -2.41 18.53 -4.49
C LEU A 93 -2.67 19.88 -3.81
N PHE A 94 -1.97 20.21 -2.73
CA PHE A 94 -2.33 21.34 -1.86
C PHE A 94 -1.45 22.56 -2.05
N GLU A 95 -0.13 22.41 -2.12
CA GLU A 95 0.78 23.55 -2.29
C GLU A 95 0.74 24.10 -3.72
N GLN A 96 0.70 23.21 -4.73
CA GLN A 96 0.61 23.60 -6.14
C GLN A 96 -0.84 23.75 -6.62
N GLY A 97 -1.82 23.47 -5.75
CA GLY A 97 -3.24 23.71 -6.00
C GLY A 97 -3.92 22.71 -6.95
N LEU A 98 -3.25 21.60 -7.30
CA LEU A 98 -3.79 20.59 -8.22
C LEU A 98 -5.13 20.00 -7.73
N ILE A 99 -5.37 19.93 -6.41
CA ILE A 99 -6.62 19.40 -5.84
C ILE A 99 -7.87 20.17 -6.29
N LYS A 100 -7.74 21.44 -6.72
CA LYS A 100 -8.85 22.24 -7.30
C LYS A 100 -9.39 21.63 -8.60
N GLU A 101 -8.59 20.82 -9.28
CA GLU A 101 -9.04 20.10 -10.46
C GLU A 101 -9.84 18.86 -10.13
N PHE A 102 -9.77 18.33 -8.91
CA PHE A 102 -10.35 17.04 -8.53
C PHE A 102 -11.54 17.15 -7.59
N VAL A 103 -11.56 18.19 -6.74
CA VAL A 103 -12.60 18.41 -5.73
C VAL A 103 -13.09 19.84 -5.83
N THR A 104 -14.40 20.03 -5.98
CA THR A 104 -15.02 21.34 -6.22
C THR A 104 -15.13 22.17 -4.94
N THR A 105 -15.24 21.50 -3.80
CA THR A 105 -15.30 22.11 -2.47
C THR A 105 -13.96 21.99 -1.73
N ARG A 106 -13.66 22.98 -0.88
CA ARG A 106 -12.46 22.99 -0.02
C ARG A 106 -12.72 22.45 1.39
N LYS A 107 -13.98 22.07 1.69
CA LYS A 107 -14.42 21.56 2.99
C LYS A 107 -13.58 20.37 3.48
N TYR A 108 -13.10 19.53 2.57
CA TYR A 108 -12.42 18.27 2.88
C TYR A 108 -10.90 18.31 2.73
N ASP A 109 -10.32 19.47 2.41
CA ASP A 109 -8.88 19.58 2.10
C ASP A 109 -8.01 19.01 3.19
N ARG A 110 -8.26 19.44 4.44
CA ARG A 110 -7.48 18.98 5.59
C ARG A 110 -7.55 17.47 5.72
N LEU A 111 -8.75 16.91 5.57
CA LEU A 111 -8.99 15.47 5.71
C LEU A 111 -8.27 14.66 4.63
N ILE A 112 -8.37 15.09 3.37
CA ILE A 112 -7.68 14.47 2.24
C ILE A 112 -6.17 14.60 2.43
N LYS A 113 -5.68 15.79 2.81
CA LYS A 113 -4.26 16.06 3.02
C LYS A 113 -3.65 15.14 4.07
N VAL A 114 -4.23 15.09 5.28
CA VAL A 114 -3.64 14.28 6.37
C VAL A 114 -3.71 12.78 6.07
N ALA A 115 -4.79 12.30 5.45
CA ALA A 115 -4.90 10.90 5.05
C ALA A 115 -3.80 10.52 4.05
N ILE A 116 -3.58 11.36 3.03
CA ILE A 116 -2.51 11.15 2.05
C ILE A 116 -1.13 11.23 2.73
N GLU A 117 -0.86 12.21 3.57
CA GLU A 117 0.47 12.35 4.19
C GLU A 117 0.85 11.21 5.13
N GLN A 118 -0.15 10.51 5.70
CA GLN A 118 0.07 9.43 6.66
C GLN A 118 0.04 8.03 6.02
N HIS A 119 -0.34 7.87 4.75
CA HIS A 119 -0.62 6.54 4.20
C HIS A 119 0.62 5.64 4.11
N ASN A 120 1.81 6.20 3.85
CA ASN A 120 3.06 5.44 3.70
C ASN A 120 3.94 5.44 4.97
N LYS A 121 3.54 6.13 6.05
CA LYS A 121 4.36 6.24 7.25
C LYS A 121 4.46 4.89 7.97
N TYR A 122 5.61 4.63 8.59
CA TYR A 122 5.81 3.39 9.37
C TYR A 122 4.77 3.25 10.49
N GLN A 123 4.49 4.36 11.18
CA GLN A 123 3.41 4.47 12.17
C GLN A 123 2.67 5.78 11.96
N VAL A 124 1.37 5.79 12.28
CA VAL A 124 0.58 7.02 12.31
C VAL A 124 1.05 7.85 13.51
N THR A 125 1.61 9.03 13.24
CA THR A 125 2.14 9.92 14.27
C THR A 125 1.54 11.30 14.11
N GLY A 126 1.07 11.88 15.22
CA GLY A 126 0.41 13.18 15.24
C GLY A 126 -0.87 13.17 16.07
N ASN A 127 -1.41 14.36 16.29
CA ASN A 127 -2.69 14.55 16.98
C ASN A 127 -3.79 14.74 15.94
N PHE A 128 -4.58 13.70 15.72
CA PHE A 128 -5.67 13.65 14.75
C PHE A 128 -7.00 13.42 15.45
N ASN A 129 -8.07 14.04 14.96
CA ASN A 129 -9.41 13.74 15.45
C ASN A 129 -9.91 12.37 14.92
N GLU A 130 -11.00 11.86 15.48
CA GLU A 130 -11.58 10.56 15.11
C GLU A 130 -11.88 10.43 13.62
N ARG A 131 -12.41 11.49 13.00
CA ARG A 131 -12.71 11.49 11.56
C ARG A 131 -11.42 11.45 10.75
N GLU A 132 -10.39 12.21 11.11
CA GLU A 132 -9.08 12.17 10.45
C GLU A 132 -8.44 10.77 10.55
N LEU A 133 -8.46 10.17 11.74
CA LEU A 133 -7.95 8.80 11.96
C LEU A 133 -8.69 7.78 11.11
N LEU A 134 -10.02 7.87 11.00
CA LEU A 134 -10.82 7.00 10.14
C LEU A 134 -10.29 7.00 8.69
N PHE A 135 -10.07 8.17 8.10
CA PHE A 135 -9.59 8.25 6.71
C PHE A 135 -8.13 7.83 6.55
N ILE A 136 -7.28 8.11 7.55
CA ILE A 136 -5.89 7.63 7.57
C ILE A 136 -5.87 6.10 7.56
N TYR A 137 -6.65 5.44 8.42
CA TYR A 137 -6.68 3.98 8.47
C TYR A 137 -7.35 3.36 7.24
N LEU A 138 -8.40 3.98 6.69
CA LEU A 138 -9.03 3.52 5.45
C LEU A 138 -8.05 3.47 4.28
N ILE A 139 -7.27 4.55 4.07
CA ILE A 139 -6.32 4.56 2.95
C ILE A 139 -5.19 3.56 3.18
N ARG A 140 -4.64 3.51 4.41
CA ARG A 140 -3.59 2.56 4.79
C ARG A 140 -4.01 1.11 4.57
N ASP A 141 -5.24 0.74 4.92
CA ASP A 141 -5.74 -0.61 4.70
C ASP A 141 -5.96 -0.86 3.20
N SER A 142 -6.71 0.01 2.51
CA SER A 142 -7.05 -0.19 1.09
C SER A 142 -5.82 -0.30 0.17
N ASP A 143 -4.77 0.48 0.46
CA ASP A 143 -3.48 0.42 -0.23
C ASP A 143 -2.75 -0.90 0.04
N LYS A 144 -2.64 -1.30 1.31
CA LYS A 144 -2.03 -2.60 1.68
C LYS A 144 -2.76 -3.78 1.04
N LEU A 145 -4.09 -3.75 0.99
CA LEU A 145 -4.88 -4.80 0.34
C LEU A 145 -4.51 -4.94 -1.14
N ASP A 146 -4.31 -3.85 -1.89
CA ASP A 146 -3.85 -3.97 -3.29
C ASP A 146 -2.38 -4.37 -3.38
N ASN A 147 -1.55 -3.96 -2.41
CA ASN A 147 -0.17 -4.41 -2.33
C ASN A 147 -0.09 -5.95 -2.27
N PHE A 148 -0.97 -6.65 -1.55
CA PHE A 148 -1.01 -8.12 -1.60
C PHE A 148 -1.25 -8.67 -3.02
N ARG A 149 -2.20 -8.10 -3.77
CA ARG A 149 -2.40 -8.46 -5.19
C ARG A 149 -1.17 -8.16 -6.03
N VAL A 150 -0.54 -7.00 -5.87
CA VAL A 150 0.70 -6.65 -6.58
C VAL A 150 1.79 -7.69 -6.28
N LYS A 151 1.95 -8.09 -5.01
CA LYS A 151 2.94 -9.09 -4.59
C LYS A 151 2.54 -10.51 -4.98
N GLU A 152 1.30 -10.79 -5.32
CA GLU A 152 0.93 -12.07 -5.92
C GLU A 152 1.26 -12.08 -7.43
N THR A 153 0.96 -10.98 -8.13
CA THR A 153 0.89 -10.95 -9.60
C THR A 153 2.18 -10.49 -10.29
N GLU A 154 2.97 -9.63 -9.67
CA GLU A 154 4.24 -9.15 -10.23
C GLU A 154 5.38 -10.14 -9.98
N THR A 155 6.38 -10.17 -10.86
CA THR A 155 7.54 -11.06 -10.73
C THR A 155 8.41 -10.66 -9.53
N LEU A 156 9.11 -11.63 -8.92
CA LEU A 156 10.01 -11.35 -7.80
C LEU A 156 11.16 -10.42 -8.23
N GLU A 157 11.63 -10.59 -9.47
CA GLU A 157 12.63 -9.73 -10.11
C GLU A 157 12.17 -8.28 -10.17
N THR A 158 10.91 -8.02 -10.53
CA THR A 158 10.36 -6.66 -10.60
C THR A 158 10.23 -6.03 -9.22
N LEU A 159 9.91 -6.83 -8.19
CA LEU A 159 9.66 -6.34 -6.83
C LEU A 159 10.95 -6.15 -6.02
N LEU A 160 11.92 -7.05 -6.21
CA LEU A 160 13.10 -7.20 -5.37
C LEU A 160 14.42 -6.99 -6.13
N ASN A 161 14.41 -6.91 -7.46
CA ASN A 161 15.60 -6.84 -8.32
C ASN A 161 16.56 -8.03 -8.13
N VAL A 162 16.03 -9.21 -7.80
CA VAL A 162 16.77 -10.46 -7.60
C VAL A 162 15.97 -11.62 -8.20
N SER A 163 16.65 -12.66 -8.70
CA SER A 163 15.96 -13.85 -9.22
C SER A 163 15.35 -14.66 -8.09
N LYS A 164 14.34 -15.48 -8.41
CA LYS A 164 13.76 -16.42 -7.44
C LYS A 164 14.81 -17.35 -6.83
N GLU A 165 15.69 -17.92 -7.64
CA GLU A 165 16.71 -18.88 -7.21
C GLU A 165 17.70 -18.22 -6.24
N GLN A 166 18.12 -16.99 -6.52
CA GLN A 166 18.98 -16.23 -5.62
C GLN A 166 18.28 -15.92 -4.29
N LEU A 167 17.01 -15.51 -4.36
CA LEU A 167 16.20 -15.21 -3.18
C LEU A 167 15.99 -16.44 -2.27
N GLU A 168 15.79 -17.63 -2.85
CA GLU A 168 15.61 -18.89 -2.13
C GLU A 168 16.89 -19.38 -1.41
N LEU A 169 18.06 -18.86 -1.80
CA LEU A 169 19.34 -19.12 -1.12
C LEU A 169 19.62 -18.15 0.03
N GLU A 170 18.87 -17.05 0.15
CA GLU A 170 19.05 -16.06 1.19
C GLU A 170 18.50 -16.54 2.54
N LYS A 171 19.00 -15.92 3.62
CA LYS A 171 18.56 -16.17 4.99
C LYS A 171 17.62 -15.06 5.46
N ILE A 172 16.78 -15.38 6.43
CA ILE A 172 16.03 -14.39 7.21
C ILE A 172 16.96 -13.87 8.29
N SER A 173 17.16 -12.55 8.37
CA SER A 173 17.98 -11.98 9.44
C SER A 173 17.29 -12.12 10.79
N ASP A 174 18.08 -12.26 11.87
CA ASP A 174 17.51 -12.46 13.20
C ASP A 174 16.64 -11.26 13.64
N VAL A 175 17.03 -10.04 13.29
CA VAL A 175 16.27 -8.82 13.60
C VAL A 175 14.88 -8.86 12.93
N VAL A 176 14.81 -9.23 11.64
CA VAL A 176 13.52 -9.29 10.93
C VAL A 176 12.67 -10.46 11.43
N TYR A 177 13.28 -11.61 11.71
CA TYR A 177 12.60 -12.75 12.29
C TYR A 177 11.98 -12.40 13.65
N GLU A 178 12.73 -11.74 14.55
CA GLU A 178 12.23 -11.27 15.85
C GLU A 178 11.10 -10.24 15.71
N GLN A 179 11.23 -9.25 14.82
CA GLN A 179 10.15 -8.28 14.57
C GLN A 179 8.87 -8.97 14.08
N TYR A 180 9.00 -9.95 13.18
CA TYR A 180 7.85 -10.69 12.64
C TYR A 180 7.20 -11.56 13.71
N LEU A 181 7.97 -12.26 14.55
CA LEU A 181 7.45 -13.06 15.66
C LEU A 181 6.68 -12.21 16.68
N ASN A 182 7.04 -10.94 16.83
CA ASN A 182 6.33 -9.97 17.67
C ASN A 182 5.13 -9.32 16.97
N CYS A 183 4.72 -9.81 15.79
CA CYS A 183 3.63 -9.27 14.98
C CYS A 183 3.79 -7.77 14.68
N GLN A 184 5.01 -7.35 14.31
CA GLN A 184 5.32 -5.95 14.00
C GLN A 184 5.53 -5.74 12.50
N LEU A 185 5.26 -4.52 12.03
CA LEU A 185 5.78 -4.08 10.73
C LEU A 185 7.31 -4.14 10.74
N ILE A 186 7.88 -4.61 9.63
CA ILE A 186 9.33 -4.63 9.46
C ILE A 186 9.84 -3.22 9.12
N TYR A 187 10.74 -2.71 9.95
CA TYR A 187 11.34 -1.40 9.76
C TYR A 187 12.28 -1.43 8.55
N SER A 188 12.10 -0.56 7.56
CA SER A 188 12.84 -0.67 6.30
C SER A 188 14.38 -0.77 6.48
N PRO A 189 15.02 0.04 7.36
CA PRO A 189 16.44 -0.06 7.66
C PRO A 189 16.91 -1.31 8.40
N SER A 190 16.03 -2.11 9.03
CA SER A 190 16.44 -3.35 9.71
C SER A 190 16.65 -4.53 8.75
N ARG A 191 16.17 -4.41 7.51
CA ARG A 191 16.26 -5.44 6.48
C ARG A 191 17.68 -5.59 5.97
N GLN A 192 18.21 -6.81 5.97
CA GLN A 192 19.57 -7.12 5.54
C GLN A 192 19.59 -7.96 4.25
N THR A 193 18.50 -8.66 3.94
CA THR A 193 18.38 -9.52 2.75
C THR A 193 17.16 -9.13 1.89
N ASN A 194 17.08 -9.64 0.67
CA ASN A 194 15.87 -9.52 -0.14
C ASN A 194 14.74 -10.39 0.43
N LEU A 195 15.05 -11.50 1.10
CA LEU A 195 14.05 -12.30 1.82
C LEU A 195 13.44 -11.52 2.99
N ASP A 196 14.22 -10.70 3.69
CA ASP A 196 13.71 -9.75 4.69
C ASP A 196 12.76 -8.71 4.05
N LYS A 197 13.12 -8.20 2.86
CA LYS A 197 12.26 -7.30 2.07
C LYS A 197 10.97 -7.98 1.63
N TRP A 198 11.02 -9.23 1.22
CA TRP A 198 9.83 -10.02 0.92
C TRP A 198 8.90 -10.17 2.11
N LEU A 199 9.45 -10.60 3.26
CA LEU A 199 8.69 -10.72 4.51
C LEU A 199 8.11 -9.38 4.97
N SER A 200 8.80 -8.26 4.74
CA SER A 200 8.26 -6.93 5.04
C SER A 200 6.96 -6.60 4.31
N TYR A 201 6.74 -7.16 3.12
CA TYR A 201 5.48 -7.00 2.40
C TYR A 201 4.35 -7.84 2.98
N ILE A 202 4.66 -9.02 3.50
CA ILE A 202 3.65 -9.90 4.12
C ILE A 202 3.28 -9.37 5.51
N ALA A 203 4.25 -8.84 6.25
CA ALA A 203 4.07 -8.20 7.55
C ALA A 203 3.07 -7.02 7.55
N PHE A 204 2.69 -6.51 6.38
CA PHE A 204 1.59 -5.55 6.22
C PHE A 204 0.27 -5.98 6.87
N ILE A 205 0.04 -7.28 7.09
CA ILE A 205 -1.12 -7.75 7.86
C ILE A 205 -1.17 -7.19 9.28
N PHE A 206 -0.02 -6.93 9.91
CA PHE A 206 0.07 -6.48 11.29
C PHE A 206 -0.32 -5.01 11.48
N ASP A 207 -0.52 -4.28 10.38
CA ASP A 207 -0.94 -2.87 10.38
C ASP A 207 -2.26 -2.69 9.62
N LEU A 208 -3.04 -3.77 9.47
CA LEU A 208 -4.43 -3.68 9.04
C LEU A 208 -5.29 -3.27 10.23
N HIS A 209 -5.95 -2.13 10.11
CA HIS A 209 -6.71 -1.54 11.20
C HIS A 209 -8.10 -2.17 11.35
N PHE A 210 -8.78 -2.47 10.24
CA PHE A 210 -10.14 -3.00 10.29
C PHE A 210 -10.15 -4.53 10.16
N ASP A 211 -10.96 -5.20 10.98
CA ASP A 211 -11.14 -6.67 10.91
C ASP A 211 -11.60 -7.13 9.53
N VAL A 212 -12.39 -6.30 8.83
CA VAL A 212 -12.83 -6.61 7.47
C VAL A 212 -11.68 -6.63 6.46
N SER A 213 -10.59 -5.90 6.71
CA SER A 213 -9.38 -5.97 5.89
C SER A 213 -8.64 -7.29 6.13
N LYS A 214 -8.51 -7.75 7.38
CA LYS A 214 -7.95 -9.08 7.68
C LYS A 214 -8.78 -10.19 7.03
N LYS A 215 -10.11 -10.08 7.12
CA LYS A 215 -11.05 -11.00 6.46
C LYS A 215 -10.87 -11.01 4.95
N TYR A 216 -10.67 -9.86 4.32
CA TYR A 216 -10.38 -9.79 2.89
C TYR A 216 -9.09 -10.56 2.54
N ILE A 217 -8.03 -10.42 3.35
CA ILE A 217 -6.78 -11.18 3.18
C ILE A 217 -7.02 -12.69 3.26
N LYS A 218 -7.82 -13.12 4.24
CA LYS A 218 -8.22 -14.52 4.45
C LYS A 218 -9.03 -15.07 3.28
N GLU A 219 -10.11 -14.39 2.88
CA GLU A 219 -11.03 -14.83 1.83
C GLU A 219 -10.34 -14.98 0.47
N ASN A 220 -9.31 -14.18 0.20
CA ASN A 220 -8.52 -14.26 -1.03
C ASN A 220 -7.29 -15.18 -0.92
N ASN A 221 -7.07 -15.80 0.24
CA ASN A 221 -5.96 -16.71 0.51
C ASN A 221 -4.56 -16.10 0.25
N TYR A 222 -4.39 -14.79 0.46
CA TYR A 222 -3.16 -14.10 0.09
C TYR A 222 -1.95 -14.59 0.89
N ILE A 223 -2.10 -14.93 2.17
CA ILE A 223 -0.97 -15.42 2.99
C ILE A 223 -0.35 -16.68 2.38
N ASN A 224 -1.16 -17.71 2.10
CA ASN A 224 -0.65 -18.92 1.47
C ASN A 224 -0.03 -18.63 0.11
N ARG A 225 -0.74 -17.89 -0.75
CA ARG A 225 -0.27 -17.56 -2.11
C ARG A 225 1.06 -16.82 -2.12
N LEU A 226 1.29 -15.91 -1.19
CA LEU A 226 2.55 -15.16 -1.09
C LEU A 226 3.67 -16.03 -0.50
N PHE A 227 3.41 -16.74 0.60
CA PHE A 227 4.44 -17.63 1.17
C PHE A 227 4.87 -18.72 0.17
N ASP A 228 3.94 -19.28 -0.60
CA ASP A 228 4.19 -20.36 -1.57
C ASP A 228 4.97 -19.89 -2.81
N ARG A 229 5.24 -18.57 -2.96
CA ARG A 229 6.08 -18.06 -4.05
C ARG A 229 7.56 -18.42 -3.89
N ILE A 230 8.01 -18.65 -2.65
CA ILE A 230 9.42 -18.85 -2.30
C ILE A 230 9.53 -20.13 -1.48
N THR A 231 10.48 -20.98 -1.84
CA THR A 231 10.86 -22.19 -1.13
C THR A 231 12.32 -22.07 -0.70
N PRO A 232 12.62 -21.59 0.52
CA PRO A 232 13.99 -21.47 0.99
C PRO A 232 14.74 -22.81 0.94
N VAL A 233 16.00 -22.80 0.49
CA VAL A 233 16.82 -24.01 0.32
C VAL A 233 17.49 -24.44 1.63
N ASP A 234 17.93 -23.48 2.44
CA ASP A 234 18.54 -23.73 3.74
C ASP A 234 17.50 -24.24 4.75
N GLU A 235 17.78 -25.39 5.40
CA GLU A 235 16.82 -26.09 6.26
C GLU A 235 16.34 -25.23 7.44
N LEU A 236 17.25 -24.49 8.08
CA LEU A 236 16.90 -23.60 9.19
C LEU A 236 16.01 -22.45 8.70
N THR A 237 16.35 -21.86 7.56
CA THR A 237 15.57 -20.78 6.95
C THR A 237 14.19 -21.28 6.52
N ALA A 238 14.09 -22.46 5.93
CA ALA A 238 12.81 -23.08 5.55
C ALA A 238 11.93 -23.31 6.79
N LYS A 239 12.50 -23.78 7.90
CA LYS A 239 11.77 -23.94 9.17
C LYS A 239 11.26 -22.60 9.71
N LYS A 240 12.12 -21.59 9.80
CA LYS A 240 11.74 -20.22 10.21
C LYS A 240 10.62 -19.68 9.30
N TYR A 241 10.74 -19.84 7.98
CA TYR A 241 9.77 -19.34 7.01
C TYR A 241 8.39 -20.00 7.15
N GLN A 242 8.34 -21.32 7.40
CA GLN A 242 7.08 -22.01 7.70
C GLN A 242 6.46 -21.57 9.03
N GLU A 243 7.26 -21.31 10.05
CA GLU A 243 6.77 -20.76 11.32
C GLU A 243 6.14 -19.37 11.12
N LEU A 244 6.79 -18.48 10.37
CA LEU A 244 6.23 -17.17 10.04
C LEU A 244 4.93 -17.29 9.22
N LYS A 245 4.82 -18.29 8.33
CA LYS A 245 3.59 -18.60 7.60
C LYS A 245 2.45 -18.98 8.56
N GLN A 246 2.70 -19.90 9.50
CA GLN A 246 1.70 -20.33 10.48
C GLN A 246 1.27 -19.17 11.40
N LEU A 247 2.23 -18.35 11.86
CA LEU A 247 1.94 -17.15 12.63
C LEU A 247 1.05 -16.17 11.84
N SER A 248 1.37 -15.94 10.56
CA SER A 248 0.59 -15.05 9.69
C SER A 248 -0.83 -15.56 9.47
N LEU A 249 -1.00 -16.87 9.26
CA LEU A 249 -2.32 -17.49 9.13
C LEU A 249 -3.13 -17.34 10.41
N LYS A 250 -2.53 -17.65 11.57
CA LYS A 250 -3.19 -17.48 12.87
C LYS A 250 -3.58 -16.02 13.11
N TYR A 251 -2.70 -15.06 12.82
CA TYR A 251 -2.95 -13.64 13.06
C TYR A 251 -4.16 -13.09 12.31
N ILE A 252 -4.41 -13.55 11.07
CA ILE A 252 -5.59 -13.11 10.29
C ILE A 252 -6.87 -13.87 10.64
N GLU A 253 -6.80 -14.88 11.51
CA GLU A 253 -7.97 -15.58 12.07
C GLU A 253 -8.47 -14.95 13.37
N GLU A 254 -7.58 -14.25 14.09
CA GLU A 254 -7.85 -13.49 15.31
C GLU A 254 -8.36 -12.07 15.02
#